data_AF-A0A5P8K9T6-F1
#
_entry.id   AF-A0A5P8K9T6-F1
#
_cell.length_a   1.000
_cell.length_b   1.000
_cell.length_c   1.000
_cell.angle_alpha   90.00
_cell.angle_beta   90.00
_cell.angle_gamma   90.00
#
_symmetry.space_group_name_H-M   'P 1'
#
loop_
_entity.id
_entity.type
_entity.pdbx_description
1 polymer ?
#
loop_
_entity_poly.entity_id
_entity_poly.type
_entity_poly.pdbx_seq_one_letter_code
_entity_poly.pdbx_strand_id
1 'polypeptide(L)'
;MDTQHPSAPSRAHTRLADNKPPNQPPNRQSRSGPGGGLVHDHTRHTARFTVIGNHLAQHPELSLLAIGLATHIQSLPKGARVDIKTLTARFKEGATRIAAALRELEEQGYLRRERVRVPGGRIITRTTSCNQPGHSRSHDHDHDHDHDHSHSHVEDEPVRPAHAPRKNPEQKPPRKPLPAVPQPALRSPTLLQTATDLLADLRRTDPRLLLSACDTAHLAPGVAAWLERDLTPTAVRHALTGDLPNEPLRRPAAFLAHRLTAQLPPLPPFRAPAPPPLAQYEVTNCDGCERGFRGPRGSRCRDCREAAARGFRAETR
;
A
#
# COMPACT_ATOMS: atom_id res chain seq x y z
N MET A 1 14.55 -46.08 13.55
CA MET A 1 13.37 -45.19 13.56
C MET A 1 13.55 -44.14 14.67
N ASP A 2 14.41 -43.14 14.58
CA ASP A 2 14.97 -42.38 13.44
C ASP A 2 13.97 -41.52 12.69
N THR A 3 13.72 -40.32 13.21
CA THR A 3 14.02 -39.11 12.44
C THR A 3 14.33 -37.95 13.38
N GLN A 4 15.58 -37.47 13.37
CA GLN A 4 15.96 -36.17 13.93
C GLN A 4 16.04 -35.17 12.78
N HIS A 5 15.60 -33.92 12.99
CA HIS A 5 16.00 -32.80 12.13
C HIS A 5 16.26 -31.54 12.98
N PRO A 6 17.53 -31.25 13.32
CA PRO A 6 17.92 -30.04 14.02
C PRO A 6 18.18 -28.88 13.04
N SER A 7 17.77 -27.66 13.40
CA SER A 7 18.13 -26.43 12.68
C SER A 7 18.14 -25.22 13.61
N ALA A 8 19.21 -25.11 14.41
CA ALA A 8 19.54 -23.92 15.19
C ALA A 8 21.07 -23.75 15.24
N PRO A 9 21.65 -22.70 14.62
CA PRO A 9 23.10 -22.50 14.64
C PRO A 9 23.59 -22.17 16.05
N SER A 10 24.66 -22.86 16.49
CA SER A 10 25.14 -22.81 17.86
C SER A 10 25.92 -21.53 18.19
N ARG A 11 26.02 -21.23 19.49
CA ARG A 11 26.86 -20.14 20.02
C ARG A 11 28.34 -20.51 19.89
N ALA A 12 29.14 -19.64 19.26
CA ALA A 12 30.59 -19.75 19.32
C ALA A 12 31.09 -19.32 20.72
N HIS A 13 31.94 -20.14 21.34
CA HIS A 13 32.53 -19.85 22.65
C HIS A 13 33.88 -19.13 22.54
N THR A 14 34.20 -18.36 23.58
CA THR A 14 35.45 -17.61 23.77
C THR A 14 36.70 -18.49 23.65
N ARG A 15 37.81 -17.93 23.13
CA ARG A 15 39.17 -18.43 23.39
C ARG A 15 39.96 -17.39 24.20
N LEU A 16 40.79 -17.89 25.11
CA LEU A 16 41.74 -17.09 25.89
C LEU A 16 43.00 -16.74 25.06
N ALA A 17 43.83 -15.86 25.61
CA ALA A 17 44.92 -15.19 24.90
C ALA A 17 46.31 -15.80 25.18
N ASP A 18 47.29 -15.49 24.31
CA ASP A 18 48.73 -15.57 24.63
C ASP A 18 49.56 -14.52 23.84
N ASN A 19 50.32 -13.70 24.58
CA ASN A 19 51.69 -13.20 24.33
C ASN A 19 52.12 -12.51 23.00
N LYS A 20 51.83 -11.19 22.89
CA LYS A 20 52.75 -10.00 22.77
C LYS A 20 54.20 -10.17 22.20
N PRO A 21 54.87 -9.13 21.62
CA PRO A 21 54.61 -8.18 20.50
C PRO A 21 55.81 -8.24 19.46
N PRO A 22 56.26 -7.20 18.69
CA PRO A 22 55.69 -5.88 18.34
C PRO A 22 55.75 -5.48 16.83
N ASN A 23 54.84 -4.56 16.43
CA ASN A 23 55.24 -3.30 15.77
C ASN A 23 54.10 -2.27 15.82
N GLN A 24 54.40 -0.96 15.80
CA GLN A 24 53.41 0.08 16.11
C GLN A 24 53.54 1.33 15.19
N PRO A 25 52.54 1.62 14.34
CA PRO A 25 52.43 2.92 13.65
C PRO A 25 51.84 3.99 14.60
N PRO A 26 52.08 5.29 14.34
CA PRO A 26 51.87 6.35 15.33
C PRO A 26 50.40 6.74 15.54
N ASN A 27 49.90 6.43 16.73
CA ASN A 27 49.28 7.40 17.64
C ASN A 27 48.55 8.61 17.02
N ARG A 28 47.29 8.45 16.62
CA ARG A 28 46.32 9.56 16.64
C ARG A 28 45.67 9.62 18.02
N GLN A 29 46.21 10.47 18.90
CA GLN A 29 45.54 10.91 20.13
C GLN A 29 44.27 11.70 19.78
N SER A 30 43.14 11.00 19.62
CA SER A 30 41.85 11.64 19.90
C SER A 30 41.82 11.94 21.40
N ARG A 31 42.01 13.21 21.78
CA ARG A 31 41.95 13.67 23.18
C ARG A 31 40.50 13.69 23.69
N SER A 32 39.87 12.51 23.71
CA SER A 32 38.63 12.26 24.43
C SER A 32 38.92 12.40 25.92
N GLY A 33 38.62 13.57 26.48
CA GLY A 33 38.58 13.75 27.93
C GLY A 33 37.49 12.86 28.56
N PRO A 34 37.39 12.84 29.90
CA PRO A 34 36.29 12.14 30.59
C PRO A 34 34.96 12.84 30.29
N GLY A 35 34.34 12.46 29.17
CA GLY A 35 33.09 13.03 28.71
C GLY A 35 31.95 12.70 29.67
N GLY A 36 31.39 13.72 30.31
CA GLY A 36 30.19 13.58 31.14
C GLY A 36 29.01 13.15 30.30
N GLY A 37 28.74 11.84 30.27
CA GLY A 37 27.66 11.22 29.51
C GLY A 37 26.96 10.14 30.33
N LEU A 38 25.79 9.72 29.87
CA LEU A 38 24.99 8.70 30.56
C LEU A 38 25.64 7.32 30.38
N VAL A 39 26.30 6.83 31.43
CA VAL A 39 26.72 5.43 31.52
C VAL A 39 25.52 4.60 31.96
N HIS A 40 25.12 3.62 31.15
CA HIS A 40 24.07 2.68 31.49
C HIS A 40 24.63 1.43 32.15
N ASP A 41 24.24 1.16 33.40
CA ASP A 41 24.26 -0.19 33.95
C ASP A 41 22.99 -0.93 33.48
N HIS A 42 23.15 -2.13 32.93
CA HIS A 42 22.10 -2.88 32.24
C HIS A 42 21.90 -4.25 32.87
N THR A 43 21.19 -4.29 34.00
CA THR A 43 20.69 -5.55 34.58
C THR A 43 19.56 -6.12 33.71
N ARG A 44 19.64 -7.41 33.35
CA ARG A 44 18.62 -8.05 32.51
C ARG A 44 17.33 -8.36 33.30
N HIS A 45 16.28 -7.58 33.08
CA HIS A 45 14.94 -7.94 33.55
C HIS A 45 14.41 -9.19 32.82
N THR A 46 13.77 -10.10 33.56
CA THR A 46 13.24 -11.38 33.06
C THR A 46 11.72 -11.50 33.17
N ALA A 47 11.07 -10.67 33.98
CA ALA A 47 9.62 -10.64 34.18
C ALA A 47 9.15 -9.23 34.54
N ARG A 48 7.83 -8.98 34.42
CA ARG A 48 7.13 -7.75 34.85
C ARG A 48 7.67 -6.44 34.24
N PHE A 49 8.21 -6.50 33.02
CA PHE A 49 8.63 -5.33 32.24
C PHE A 49 7.77 -5.16 30.98
N THR A 50 7.73 -3.93 30.46
CA THR A 50 7.11 -3.59 29.17
C THR A 50 8.21 -3.09 28.23
N VAL A 51 8.22 -3.57 26.98
CA VAL A 51 9.11 -3.03 25.94
C VAL A 51 8.48 -1.78 25.36
N ILE A 52 9.17 -0.65 25.49
CA ILE A 52 8.77 0.64 24.91
C ILE A 52 9.67 0.94 23.71
N GLY A 53 9.08 1.28 22.56
CA GLY A 53 9.84 1.64 21.37
C GLY A 53 10.45 3.05 21.46
N ASN A 54 11.68 3.21 20.94
CA ASN A 54 12.39 4.50 20.95
C ASN A 54 11.60 5.62 20.26
N HIS A 55 10.80 5.30 19.23
CA HIS A 55 9.91 6.27 18.56
C HIS A 55 8.90 6.94 19.53
N LEU A 56 8.51 6.27 20.61
CA LEU A 56 7.67 6.86 21.66
C LEU A 56 8.54 7.51 22.75
N ALA A 57 9.57 6.80 23.24
CA ALA A 57 10.42 7.28 24.32
C ALA A 57 11.22 8.56 23.97
N GLN A 58 11.42 8.82 22.68
CA GLN A 58 12.17 9.95 22.13
C GLN A 58 11.31 10.79 21.15
N HIS A 59 9.97 10.74 21.28
CA HIS A 59 9.07 11.39 20.33
C HIS A 59 9.22 12.94 20.38
N PRO A 60 9.52 13.62 19.25
CA PRO A 60 9.86 15.04 19.27
C PRO A 60 8.66 15.96 19.55
N GLU A 61 7.44 15.51 19.21
CA GLU A 61 6.21 16.32 19.31
C GLU A 61 5.31 15.99 20.51
N LEU A 62 5.66 14.97 21.32
CA LEU A 62 4.87 14.62 22.52
C LEU A 62 5.46 15.27 23.76
N SER A 63 4.62 15.74 24.68
CA SER A 63 5.09 16.13 26.01
C SER A 63 5.65 14.92 26.77
N LEU A 64 6.59 15.16 27.69
CA LEU A 64 7.08 14.11 28.62
C LEU A 64 5.92 13.49 29.44
N LEU A 65 4.84 14.24 29.66
CA LEU A 65 3.62 13.75 30.32
C LEU A 65 2.87 12.76 29.41
N ALA A 66 2.73 13.04 28.12
CA ALA A 66 2.17 12.10 27.15
C ALA A 66 3.04 10.83 26.98
N ILE A 67 4.36 10.98 26.87
CA ILE A 67 5.30 9.84 26.80
C ILE A 67 5.20 8.98 28.07
N GLY A 68 5.13 9.61 29.24
CA GLY A 68 4.93 8.93 30.53
C GLY A 68 3.57 8.23 30.65
N LEU A 69 2.48 8.87 30.22
CA LEU A 69 1.15 8.25 30.18
C LEU A 69 1.10 7.07 29.20
N ALA A 70 1.65 7.19 27.99
CA ALA A 70 1.68 6.10 27.02
C ALA A 70 2.52 4.90 27.52
N THR A 71 3.66 5.18 28.15
CA THR A 71 4.48 4.17 28.84
C THR A 71 3.68 3.48 29.95
N HIS A 72 2.92 4.23 30.74
CA HIS A 72 2.06 3.63 31.75
C HIS A 72 0.94 2.78 31.14
N ILE A 73 0.26 3.28 30.11
CA ILE A 73 -0.86 2.59 29.45
C ILE A 73 -0.42 1.24 28.87
N GLN A 74 0.78 1.17 28.27
CA GLN A 74 1.37 -0.09 27.77
C GLN A 74 1.83 -1.05 28.88
N SER A 75 1.92 -0.61 30.14
CA SER A 75 2.19 -1.46 31.31
C SER A 75 0.93 -2.00 32.01
N LEU A 76 -0.27 -1.60 31.56
CA LEU A 76 -1.53 -2.04 32.13
C LEU A 76 -2.06 -3.34 31.48
N PRO A 77 -2.76 -4.20 32.23
CA PRO A 77 -3.46 -5.35 31.66
C PRO A 77 -4.64 -4.91 30.78
N LYS A 78 -5.03 -5.79 29.84
CA LYS A 78 -6.23 -5.60 29.00
C LYS A 78 -7.46 -5.31 29.87
N GLY A 79 -8.24 -4.29 29.52
CA GLY A 79 -9.44 -3.89 30.26
C GLY A 79 -9.21 -2.93 31.43
N ALA A 80 -7.97 -2.51 31.72
CA ALA A 80 -7.71 -1.44 32.68
C ALA A 80 -8.36 -0.11 32.25
N ARG A 81 -8.79 0.70 33.23
CA ARG A 81 -9.45 1.99 32.97
C ARG A 81 -8.41 3.07 32.65
N VAL A 82 -8.58 3.74 31.51
CA VAL A 82 -7.72 4.85 31.04
C VAL A 82 -8.59 6.10 30.81
N ASP A 83 -9.30 6.48 31.87
CA ASP A 83 -10.10 7.71 31.95
C ASP A 83 -9.37 8.78 32.80
N ILE A 84 -9.74 10.05 32.58
CA ILE A 84 -9.08 11.19 33.24
C ILE A 84 -9.17 11.08 34.77
N LYS A 85 -10.29 10.62 35.34
CA LYS A 85 -10.48 10.54 36.80
C LYS A 85 -9.63 9.44 37.43
N THR A 86 -9.53 8.27 36.79
CA THR A 86 -8.63 7.19 37.22
C THR A 86 -7.17 7.62 37.15
N LEU A 87 -6.79 8.38 36.12
CA LEU A 87 -5.40 8.88 35.96
C LEU A 87 -5.06 10.00 36.96
N THR A 88 -5.96 10.96 37.21
CA THR A 88 -5.74 12.01 38.23
C THR A 88 -5.71 11.47 39.66
N ALA A 89 -6.35 10.33 39.93
CA ALA A 89 -6.25 9.64 41.22
C ALA A 89 -4.90 8.93 41.41
N ARG A 90 -4.11 8.72 40.35
CA ARG A 90 -2.83 7.99 40.38
C ARG A 90 -1.60 8.88 40.27
N PHE A 91 -1.67 9.94 39.46
CA PHE A 91 -0.55 10.82 39.18
C PHE A 91 -0.69 12.17 39.90
N LYS A 92 0.43 12.81 40.24
CA LYS A 92 0.47 14.18 40.82
C LYS A 92 0.21 15.25 39.75
N GLU A 93 -0.80 15.00 38.92
CA GLU A 93 -1.02 15.69 37.65
C GLU A 93 -2.47 16.18 37.51
N GLY A 94 -2.61 17.38 36.95
CA GLY A 94 -3.91 18.05 36.87
C GLY A 94 -4.79 17.43 35.79
N ALA A 95 -6.11 17.40 36.02
CA ALA A 95 -7.10 16.89 35.05
C ALA A 95 -6.91 17.49 33.65
N THR A 96 -6.65 18.80 33.56
CA THR A 96 -6.37 19.51 32.30
C THR A 96 -5.07 19.07 31.62
N ARG A 97 -4.01 18.78 32.40
CA ARG A 97 -2.72 18.31 31.88
C ARG A 97 -2.81 16.87 31.37
N ILE A 98 -3.47 15.99 32.12
CA ILE A 98 -3.79 14.62 31.68
C ILE A 98 -4.70 14.64 30.43
N ALA A 99 -5.71 15.52 30.39
CA ALA A 99 -6.60 15.66 29.23
C ALA A 99 -5.93 16.31 28.01
N ALA A 100 -4.84 17.06 28.17
CA ALA A 100 -3.99 17.51 27.06
C ALA A 100 -3.15 16.35 26.52
N ALA A 101 -2.38 15.70 27.39
CA ALA A 101 -1.52 14.59 27.01
C ALA A 101 -2.27 13.39 26.39
N LEU A 102 -3.50 13.10 26.84
CA LEU A 102 -4.34 12.08 26.19
C LEU A 102 -4.74 12.48 24.75
N ARG A 103 -4.97 13.77 24.48
CA ARG A 103 -5.21 14.27 23.12
C ARG A 103 -3.95 14.24 22.27
N GLU A 104 -2.80 14.62 22.81
CA GLU A 104 -1.50 14.47 22.13
C GLU A 104 -1.27 13.01 21.66
N LEU A 105 -1.62 12.02 22.50
CA LEU A 105 -1.52 10.61 22.15
C LEU A 105 -2.58 10.12 21.14
N GLU A 106 -3.76 10.75 21.10
CA GLU A 106 -4.80 10.47 20.10
C GLU A 106 -4.44 11.10 18.73
N GLU A 107 -3.92 12.34 18.72
CA GLU A 107 -3.46 13.07 17.55
C GLU A 107 -2.24 12.37 16.90
N GLN A 108 -1.30 11.89 17.71
CA GLN A 108 -0.13 11.12 17.25
C GLN A 108 -0.42 9.61 17.08
N GLY A 109 -1.67 9.17 17.26
CA GLY A 109 -2.13 7.81 16.94
C GLY A 109 -1.67 6.68 17.88
N TYR A 110 -1.02 7.00 19.01
CA TYR A 110 -0.66 6.07 20.09
C TYR A 110 -1.85 5.61 20.94
N LEU A 111 -2.96 6.35 20.87
CA LEU A 111 -4.22 6.04 21.53
C LEU A 111 -5.37 6.19 20.52
N ARG A 112 -6.38 5.31 20.59
CA ARG A 112 -7.63 5.42 19.85
C ARG A 112 -8.81 5.27 20.81
N ARG A 113 -9.88 6.03 20.58
CA ARG A 113 -11.13 5.96 21.34
C ARG A 113 -12.32 5.75 20.42
N GLU A 114 -12.92 4.58 20.50
CA GLU A 114 -14.03 4.16 19.66
C GLU A 114 -15.29 4.02 20.50
N ARG A 115 -16.44 4.50 20.00
CA ARG A 115 -17.74 4.30 20.65
C ARG A 115 -18.37 3.02 20.11
N VAL A 116 -18.12 1.90 20.77
CA VAL A 116 -18.64 0.59 20.39
C VAL A 116 -19.98 0.36 21.06
N ARG A 117 -21.03 0.05 20.28
CA ARG A 117 -22.31 -0.42 20.82
C ARG A 117 -22.18 -1.92 21.09
N VAL A 118 -22.30 -2.34 22.34
CA VAL A 118 -22.18 -3.77 22.71
C VAL A 118 -23.53 -4.48 22.55
N PRO A 119 -23.55 -5.82 22.39
CA PRO A 119 -24.76 -6.62 22.60
C PRO A 119 -25.40 -6.26 23.95
N GLY A 120 -26.70 -5.97 23.95
CA GLY A 120 -27.37 -5.29 25.08
C GLY A 120 -27.48 -3.76 24.93
N GLY A 121 -27.16 -3.21 23.75
CA GLY A 121 -27.56 -1.88 23.29
C GLY A 121 -26.80 -0.68 23.87
N ARG A 122 -26.06 -0.87 24.97
CA ARG A 122 -25.23 0.15 25.63
C ARG A 122 -24.06 0.58 24.74
N ILE A 123 -23.68 1.85 24.79
CA ILE A 123 -22.50 2.39 24.10
C ILE A 123 -21.35 2.45 25.11
N ILE A 124 -20.20 1.86 24.77
CA ILE A 124 -18.99 1.82 25.59
C ILE A 124 -17.84 2.47 24.82
N THR A 125 -17.07 3.34 25.49
CA THR A 125 -15.83 3.89 24.93
C THR A 125 -14.72 2.84 25.04
N ARG A 126 -14.41 2.17 23.92
CA ARG A 126 -13.25 1.29 23.77
C ARG A 126 -12.00 2.15 23.61
N THR A 127 -11.09 2.12 24.58
CA THR A 127 -9.80 2.79 24.50
C THR A 127 -8.73 1.76 24.11
N THR A 128 -8.18 1.90 22.90
CA THR A 128 -7.14 1.02 22.35
C THR A 128 -5.81 1.77 22.37
N SER A 129 -4.77 1.18 22.95
CA SER A 129 -3.40 1.71 22.83
C SER A 129 -2.70 1.04 21.65
N CYS A 130 -2.00 1.84 20.85
CA CYS A 130 -1.25 1.39 19.68
C CYS A 130 0.24 1.50 19.98
N ASN A 131 0.93 0.37 20.15
CA ASN A 131 2.36 0.35 20.44
C ASN A 131 3.21 0.97 19.31
N GLN A 132 2.69 1.00 18.08
CA GLN A 132 3.30 1.70 16.94
C GLN A 132 2.20 2.33 16.07
N PRO A 133 2.16 3.66 15.91
CA PRO A 133 1.18 4.31 15.03
C PRO A 133 1.43 3.91 13.56
N GLY A 134 0.35 3.70 12.81
CA GLY A 134 0.38 3.41 11.37
C GLY A 134 0.28 1.93 10.96
N HIS A 135 0.66 0.96 11.81
CA HIS A 135 0.59 -0.47 11.44
C HIS A 135 -0.80 -1.12 11.63
N SER A 136 -1.66 -0.59 12.49
CA SER A 136 -3.03 -1.12 12.70
C SER A 136 -4.01 -0.68 11.59
N ARG A 137 -3.82 -1.22 10.38
CA ARG A 137 -4.65 -0.97 9.18
C ARG A 137 -5.02 -2.23 8.37
N SER A 138 -4.76 -3.42 8.91
CA SER A 138 -4.79 -4.69 8.18
C SER A 138 -5.43 -5.87 8.94
N HIS A 139 -6.27 -5.63 9.95
CA HIS A 139 -6.80 -6.69 10.83
C HIS A 139 -8.31 -6.59 11.19
N ASP A 140 -9.09 -5.76 10.48
CA ASP A 140 -10.54 -5.61 10.70
C ASP A 140 -11.39 -6.05 9.47
N HIS A 141 -10.85 -6.95 8.62
CA HIS A 141 -11.52 -7.43 7.40
C HIS A 141 -11.54 -8.96 7.19
N ASP A 142 -11.12 -9.74 8.21
CA ASP A 142 -11.31 -11.20 8.23
C ASP A 142 -12.17 -11.59 9.43
N HIS A 143 -13.50 -11.54 9.26
CA HIS A 143 -14.47 -12.45 9.88
C HIS A 143 -15.88 -12.17 9.32
N ASP A 144 -16.50 -13.22 8.78
CA ASP A 144 -17.95 -13.43 8.66
C ASP A 144 -18.85 -12.32 8.07
N HIS A 145 -19.43 -12.57 6.88
CA HIS A 145 -20.64 -13.40 6.82
C HIS A 145 -21.09 -13.79 5.40
N ASP A 146 -21.98 -14.79 5.37
CA ASP A 146 -22.75 -15.25 4.21
C ASP A 146 -24.00 -14.35 3.97
N HIS A 147 -24.85 -14.67 2.98
CA HIS A 147 -26.17 -14.02 2.81
C HIS A 147 -27.10 -14.28 4.03
N ASP A 148 -28.15 -13.49 4.35
CA ASP A 148 -29.16 -12.90 3.45
C ASP A 148 -29.95 -11.70 4.08
N HIS A 149 -30.89 -11.16 3.29
CA HIS A 149 -31.97 -10.19 3.56
C HIS A 149 -32.79 -10.40 4.87
N SER A 150 -33.60 -9.48 5.43
CA SER A 150 -34.09 -8.13 5.01
C SER A 150 -34.81 -7.37 6.17
N HIS A 151 -34.66 -6.03 6.27
CA HIS A 151 -35.64 -4.97 6.69
C HIS A 151 -36.50 -5.10 8.00
N SER A 152 -36.97 -4.03 8.68
CA SER A 152 -36.82 -2.56 8.55
C SER A 152 -37.32 -1.80 9.81
N HIS A 153 -36.76 -0.61 10.07
CA HIS A 153 -37.37 0.55 10.78
C HIS A 153 -37.75 0.35 12.29
N VAL A 154 -37.97 1.37 13.14
CA VAL A 154 -38.43 2.77 12.95
C VAL A 154 -37.49 3.82 13.57
N GLU A 155 -37.10 4.79 12.72
CA GLU A 155 -37.07 6.27 12.85
C GLU A 155 -37.07 6.94 14.25
N ASP A 156 -36.23 7.99 14.39
CA ASP A 156 -36.75 9.37 14.48
C ASP A 156 -35.68 10.42 14.05
N GLU A 157 -36.12 11.60 13.60
CA GLU A 157 -35.31 12.80 13.27
C GLU A 157 -35.78 13.98 14.21
N PRO A 158 -35.55 15.29 13.94
CA PRO A 158 -34.47 15.99 13.22
C PRO A 158 -33.35 16.40 14.23
N VAL A 159 -32.70 17.58 14.35
CA VAL A 159 -32.74 18.91 13.69
C VAL A 159 -31.33 19.53 13.64
N ARG A 160 -31.21 20.68 12.98
CA ARG A 160 -30.04 21.58 12.83
C ARG A 160 -30.43 23.00 13.32
N PRO A 161 -29.54 23.96 13.72
CA PRO A 161 -28.54 24.53 12.79
C PRO A 161 -27.28 25.28 13.30
N ALA A 162 -26.14 25.01 12.64
CA ALA A 162 -25.17 25.97 12.05
C ALA A 162 -24.31 26.97 12.89
N HIS A 163 -23.20 27.42 12.25
CA HIS A 163 -22.20 28.45 12.65
C HIS A 163 -21.22 28.09 13.80
N ALA A 164 -19.92 28.42 13.77
CA ALA A 164 -18.98 28.75 12.68
C ALA A 164 -17.51 28.54 13.17
N PRO A 165 -16.53 28.15 12.32
CA PRO A 165 -15.15 27.89 12.75
C PRO A 165 -14.25 29.15 12.78
N ARG A 166 -13.30 29.23 13.72
CA ARG A 166 -12.22 30.23 13.73
C ARG A 166 -11.02 29.78 12.87
N LYS A 167 -10.21 30.74 12.42
CA LYS A 167 -9.15 30.56 11.41
C LYS A 167 -8.02 29.62 11.88
N ASN A 168 -7.67 28.68 11.01
CA ASN A 168 -6.41 27.92 10.98
C ASN A 168 -5.69 28.28 9.66
N PRO A 169 -4.34 28.41 9.59
CA PRO A 169 -3.66 28.72 8.33
C PRO A 169 -3.81 27.59 7.28
N GLU A 170 -4.75 27.79 6.35
CA GLU A 170 -4.97 27.03 5.11
C GLU A 170 -4.66 25.51 5.10
N GLN A 171 -5.10 24.80 6.14
CA GLN A 171 -5.44 23.40 5.99
C GLN A 171 -6.59 23.28 4.98
N LYS A 172 -6.23 23.01 3.72
CA LYS A 172 -7.15 22.82 2.60
C LYS A 172 -8.27 21.85 3.04
N PRO A 173 -9.56 22.22 2.91
CA PRO A 173 -10.64 21.45 3.50
C PRO A 173 -10.63 20.01 2.99
N PRO A 174 -11.01 19.02 3.82
CA PRO A 174 -11.04 17.63 3.41
C PRO A 174 -11.89 17.51 2.14
N ARG A 175 -11.23 17.22 1.02
CA ARG A 175 -11.90 16.98 -0.25
C ARG A 175 -12.91 15.88 0.00
N LYS A 176 -14.19 16.11 -0.31
CA LYS A 176 -15.19 15.01 -0.36
C LYS A 176 -14.52 13.84 -1.07
N PRO A 177 -14.47 12.63 -0.48
CA PRO A 177 -13.72 11.53 -1.05
C PRO A 177 -14.15 11.36 -2.52
N LEU A 178 -13.16 11.20 -3.40
CA LEU A 178 -13.44 10.97 -4.81
C LEU A 178 -14.29 9.70 -4.93
N PRO A 179 -15.25 9.64 -5.87
CA PRO A 179 -16.07 8.45 -6.09
C PRO A 179 -15.20 7.20 -6.18
N ALA A 180 -15.68 6.09 -5.61
CA ALA A 180 -15.02 4.81 -5.76
C ALA A 180 -14.93 4.48 -7.25
N VAL A 181 -13.70 4.34 -7.76
CA VAL A 181 -13.46 3.88 -9.12
C VAL A 181 -13.50 2.35 -9.17
N PRO A 182 -13.86 1.73 -10.31
CA PRO A 182 -13.69 0.30 -10.48
C PRO A 182 -12.21 -0.07 -10.32
N GLN A 183 -11.96 -1.29 -9.85
CA GLN A 183 -10.60 -1.80 -9.65
C GLN A 183 -10.28 -2.85 -10.72
N PRO A 184 -9.02 -2.92 -11.18
CA PRO A 184 -8.59 -3.94 -12.11
C PRO A 184 -8.48 -5.29 -11.40
N ALA A 185 -8.83 -6.38 -12.09
CA ALA A 185 -8.70 -7.74 -11.58
C ALA A 185 -7.22 -8.18 -11.50
N LEU A 186 -6.41 -7.78 -12.47
CA LEU A 186 -4.97 -7.99 -12.56
C LEU A 186 -4.23 -6.67 -12.28
N ARG A 187 -3.94 -6.41 -11.00
CA ARG A 187 -3.13 -5.27 -10.54
C ARG A 187 -1.65 -5.40 -10.95
N SER A 188 -1.34 -5.28 -12.24
CA SER A 188 0.03 -5.22 -12.73
C SER A 188 0.59 -3.78 -12.71
N PRO A 189 1.86 -3.57 -12.31
CA PRO A 189 2.42 -2.23 -12.17
C PRO A 189 2.54 -1.50 -13.51
N THR A 190 2.84 -2.21 -14.59
CA THR A 190 2.95 -1.65 -15.96
C THR A 190 1.62 -1.07 -16.45
N LEU A 191 0.51 -1.73 -16.14
CA LEU A 191 -0.83 -1.32 -16.54
C LEU A 191 -1.29 -0.10 -15.71
N LEU A 192 -1.00 -0.09 -14.40
CA LEU A 192 -1.20 1.09 -13.54
C LEU A 192 -0.32 2.29 -13.93
N GLN A 193 0.90 2.06 -14.41
CA GLN A 193 1.77 3.11 -14.96
C GLN A 193 1.18 3.67 -16.26
N THR A 194 0.78 2.80 -17.20
CA THR A 194 0.13 3.20 -18.45
C THR A 194 -1.16 4.00 -18.20
N ALA A 195 -1.95 3.61 -17.19
CA ALA A 195 -3.12 4.35 -16.75
C ALA A 195 -2.77 5.74 -16.17
N THR A 196 -1.71 5.82 -15.35
CA THR A 196 -1.16 7.07 -14.81
C THR A 196 -0.69 8.02 -15.92
N ASP A 197 0.03 7.50 -16.92
CA ASP A 197 0.55 8.28 -18.05
C ASP A 197 -0.57 8.78 -18.97
N LEU A 198 -1.60 7.96 -19.21
CA LEU A 198 -2.81 8.35 -19.94
C LEU A 198 -3.54 9.51 -19.24
N LEU A 199 -3.73 9.42 -17.92
CA LEU A 199 -4.32 10.48 -17.11
C LEU A 199 -3.47 11.75 -17.09
N ALA A 200 -2.14 11.62 -17.00
CA ALA A 200 -1.22 12.74 -17.08
C ALA A 200 -1.30 13.45 -18.45
N ASP A 201 -1.55 12.70 -19.52
CA ASP A 201 -1.71 13.22 -20.88
C ASP A 201 -2.99 14.01 -21.12
N LEU A 202 -4.07 13.77 -20.36
CA LEU A 202 -5.36 14.45 -20.59
C LEU A 202 -5.23 15.98 -20.60
N ARG A 203 -4.35 16.54 -19.76
CA ARG A 203 -4.05 17.98 -19.71
C ARG A 203 -3.47 18.56 -21.01
N ARG A 204 -2.93 17.71 -21.89
CA ARG A 204 -2.39 18.09 -23.21
C ARG A 204 -3.48 18.09 -24.29
N THR A 205 -4.59 17.37 -24.07
CA THR A 205 -5.74 17.30 -24.97
C THR A 205 -6.82 18.31 -24.59
N ASP A 206 -7.09 18.50 -23.28
CA ASP A 206 -7.92 19.60 -22.78
C ASP A 206 -7.29 20.23 -21.51
N PRO A 207 -6.91 21.53 -21.54
CA PRO A 207 -6.37 22.23 -20.37
C PRO A 207 -7.37 22.39 -19.21
N ARG A 208 -8.67 22.09 -19.40
CA ARG A 208 -9.68 22.03 -18.32
C ARG A 208 -9.49 20.81 -17.40
N LEU A 209 -8.80 19.76 -17.86
CA LEU A 209 -8.59 18.50 -17.12
C LEU A 209 -7.30 18.50 -16.27
N LEU A 210 -7.12 19.55 -15.45
CA LEU A 210 -6.02 19.60 -14.49
C LEU A 210 -6.27 18.69 -13.28
N LEU A 211 -5.47 17.63 -13.17
CA LEU A 211 -5.47 16.67 -12.07
C LEU A 211 -4.22 16.88 -11.20
N SER A 212 -4.35 16.75 -9.87
CA SER A 212 -3.18 16.65 -8.98
C SER A 212 -2.68 15.20 -8.90
N ALA A 213 -1.43 14.99 -8.49
CA ALA A 213 -0.87 13.64 -8.34
C ALA A 213 -1.73 12.70 -7.47
N CYS A 214 -2.39 13.24 -6.43
CA CYS A 214 -3.33 12.48 -5.59
C CYS A 214 -4.62 12.11 -6.33
N ASP A 215 -5.12 12.99 -7.20
CA ASP A 215 -6.31 12.71 -8.02
C ASP A 215 -5.98 11.66 -9.09
N THR A 216 -4.80 11.77 -9.74
CA THR A 216 -4.31 10.80 -10.72
C THR A 216 -4.12 9.41 -10.09
N ALA A 217 -3.50 9.34 -8.91
CA ALA A 217 -3.32 8.07 -8.20
C ALA A 217 -4.65 7.41 -7.79
N HIS A 218 -5.68 8.20 -7.45
CA HIS A 218 -7.04 7.68 -7.21
C HIS A 218 -7.73 7.19 -8.48
N LEU A 219 -7.49 7.84 -9.62
CA LEU A 219 -8.15 7.52 -10.91
C LEU A 219 -7.48 6.37 -11.68
N ALA A 220 -6.18 6.13 -11.47
CA ALA A 220 -5.42 5.12 -12.21
C ALA A 220 -6.01 3.68 -12.14
N PRO A 221 -6.54 3.18 -11.01
CA PRO A 221 -7.25 1.89 -10.97
C PRO A 221 -8.50 1.85 -11.86
N GLY A 222 -9.23 2.96 -11.97
CA GLY A 222 -10.41 3.05 -12.82
C GLY A 222 -10.07 2.97 -14.30
N VAL A 223 -9.03 3.69 -14.73
CA VAL A 223 -8.50 3.61 -16.10
C VAL A 223 -7.91 2.21 -16.37
N ALA A 224 -7.24 1.61 -15.39
CA ALA A 224 -6.74 0.24 -15.50
C ALA A 224 -7.86 -0.78 -15.74
N ALA A 225 -8.98 -0.68 -15.02
CA ALA A 225 -10.16 -1.53 -15.21
C ALA A 225 -10.83 -1.36 -16.60
N TRP A 226 -10.59 -0.25 -17.30
CA TRP A 226 -11.00 -0.06 -18.70
C TRP A 226 -10.02 -0.71 -19.68
N LEU A 227 -8.71 -0.59 -19.45
CA LEU A 227 -7.69 -1.24 -20.29
C LEU A 227 -7.80 -2.78 -20.25
N GLU A 228 -8.23 -3.36 -19.13
CA GLU A 228 -8.55 -4.80 -19.00
C GLU A 228 -9.75 -5.27 -19.83
N ARG A 229 -10.57 -4.35 -20.35
CA ARG A 229 -11.78 -4.64 -21.14
C ARG A 229 -11.54 -4.48 -22.65
N ASP A 230 -10.29 -4.67 -23.08
CA ASP A 230 -9.79 -4.50 -24.44
C ASP A 230 -9.95 -3.07 -25.05
N LEU A 231 -10.14 -2.04 -24.21
CA LEU A 231 -10.15 -0.65 -24.70
C LEU A 231 -8.73 -0.12 -24.88
N THR A 232 -8.44 0.40 -26.07
CA THR A 232 -7.15 1.02 -26.36
C THR A 232 -6.96 2.33 -25.57
N PRO A 233 -5.72 2.75 -25.26
CA PRO A 233 -5.45 4.03 -24.60
C PRO A 233 -6.06 5.24 -25.31
N THR A 234 -6.21 5.20 -26.64
CA THR A 234 -6.89 6.22 -27.43
C THR A 234 -8.41 6.17 -27.25
N ALA A 235 -9.03 4.98 -27.26
CA ALA A 235 -10.45 4.82 -26.99
C ALA A 235 -10.84 5.30 -25.58
N VAL A 236 -10.05 4.93 -24.55
CA VAL A 236 -10.26 5.41 -23.18
C VAL A 236 -10.09 6.94 -23.11
N ARG A 237 -9.09 7.51 -23.79
CA ARG A 237 -8.90 8.97 -23.86
C ARG A 237 -10.12 9.66 -24.47
N HIS A 238 -10.59 9.22 -25.64
CA HIS A 238 -11.80 9.78 -26.28
C HIS A 238 -13.05 9.60 -25.40
N ALA A 239 -13.22 8.46 -24.73
CA ALA A 239 -14.34 8.21 -23.84
C ALA A 239 -14.31 9.04 -22.54
N LEU A 240 -13.16 9.62 -22.17
CA LEU A 240 -13.04 10.55 -21.05
C LEU A 240 -13.16 12.02 -21.48
N THR A 241 -12.79 12.37 -22.72
CA THR A 241 -12.81 13.75 -23.24
C THR A 241 -13.98 14.09 -24.18
N GLY A 242 -14.74 13.11 -24.69
CA GLY A 242 -15.96 13.36 -25.48
C GLY A 242 -17.10 13.88 -24.59
N ASP A 243 -17.96 14.76 -25.10
CA ASP A 243 -19.12 15.30 -24.37
C ASP A 243 -18.77 15.96 -23.02
N LEU A 244 -17.62 16.64 -22.95
CA LEU A 244 -17.29 17.52 -21.83
C LEU A 244 -18.26 18.72 -21.80
N PRO A 245 -18.80 19.10 -20.63
CA PRO A 245 -19.71 20.24 -20.52
C PRO A 245 -19.02 21.54 -20.95
N ASN A 246 -19.81 22.45 -21.53
CA ASN A 246 -19.30 23.74 -21.99
C ASN A 246 -18.86 24.63 -20.81
N GLU A 247 -19.50 24.48 -19.66
CA GLU A 247 -19.18 25.15 -18.40
C GLU A 247 -17.79 24.77 -17.85
N PRO A 248 -17.11 25.68 -17.12
CA PRO A 248 -15.83 25.37 -16.50
C PRO A 248 -15.95 24.27 -15.44
N LEU A 249 -15.22 23.17 -15.64
CA LEU A 249 -15.20 21.98 -14.77
C LEU A 249 -14.70 22.30 -13.36
N ARG A 250 -15.63 22.52 -12.43
CA ARG A 250 -15.30 22.81 -11.02
C ARG A 250 -14.64 21.65 -10.27
N ARG A 251 -14.72 20.41 -10.80
CA ARG A 251 -14.16 19.17 -10.21
C ARG A 251 -13.82 18.11 -11.28
N PRO A 252 -12.77 18.29 -12.11
CA PRO A 252 -12.43 17.35 -13.20
C PRO A 252 -12.22 15.92 -12.68
N ALA A 253 -11.49 15.75 -11.57
CA ALA A 253 -11.24 14.43 -10.98
C ALA A 253 -12.51 13.66 -10.58
N ALA A 254 -13.54 14.36 -10.06
CA ALA A 254 -14.79 13.71 -9.68
C ALA A 254 -15.66 13.35 -10.89
N PHE A 255 -15.60 14.16 -11.96
CA PHE A 255 -16.25 13.87 -13.23
C PHE A 255 -15.63 12.65 -13.92
N LEU A 256 -14.30 12.57 -13.98
CA LEU A 256 -13.59 11.39 -14.51
C LEU A 256 -13.89 10.13 -13.68
N ALA A 257 -13.89 10.21 -12.34
CA ALA A 257 -14.26 9.07 -11.49
C ALA A 257 -15.70 8.60 -11.73
N HIS A 258 -16.64 9.54 -11.93
CA HIS A 258 -18.02 9.21 -12.29
C HIS A 258 -18.10 8.51 -13.65
N ARG A 259 -17.43 9.02 -14.70
CA ARG A 259 -17.41 8.36 -16.03
C ARG A 259 -16.78 6.98 -16.00
N LEU A 260 -15.63 6.83 -15.33
CA LEU A 260 -14.94 5.54 -15.20
C LEU A 260 -15.82 4.47 -14.54
N THR A 261 -16.80 4.87 -13.73
CA THR A 261 -17.75 3.97 -13.07
C THR A 261 -19.04 3.80 -13.87
N ALA A 262 -19.63 4.88 -14.39
CA ALA A 262 -20.94 4.88 -15.04
C ALA A 262 -20.93 4.51 -16.53
N GLN A 263 -19.80 4.72 -17.22
CA GLN A 263 -19.58 4.33 -18.62
C GLN A 263 -18.66 3.10 -18.74
N LEU A 264 -18.41 2.40 -17.62
CA LEU A 264 -17.58 1.18 -17.58
C LEU A 264 -18.16 0.11 -18.51
N PRO A 265 -17.42 -0.32 -19.55
CA PRO A 265 -17.95 -1.33 -20.47
C PRO A 265 -18.19 -2.69 -19.79
N PRO A 266 -19.11 -3.52 -20.32
CA PRO A 266 -19.18 -4.92 -19.93
C PRO A 266 -17.84 -5.62 -20.21
N LEU A 267 -17.58 -6.72 -19.51
CA LEU A 267 -16.42 -7.56 -19.85
C LEU A 267 -16.60 -8.09 -21.29
N PRO A 268 -15.57 -8.01 -22.15
CA PRO A 268 -15.65 -8.59 -23.48
C PRO A 268 -15.92 -10.10 -23.39
N PRO A 269 -16.76 -10.68 -24.27
CA PRO A 269 -17.02 -12.11 -24.25
C PRO A 269 -15.73 -12.87 -24.51
N PHE A 270 -15.42 -13.87 -23.68
CA PHE A 270 -14.17 -14.64 -23.78
C PHE A 270 -14.02 -15.23 -25.18
N ARG A 271 -13.10 -14.64 -25.95
CA ARG A 271 -12.76 -15.10 -27.29
C ARG A 271 -11.47 -15.91 -27.18
N ALA A 272 -11.60 -17.23 -27.29
CA ALA A 272 -10.44 -18.10 -27.47
C ALA A 272 -9.58 -17.54 -28.63
N PRO A 273 -8.23 -17.50 -28.49
CA PRO A 273 -7.37 -16.96 -29.54
C PRO A 273 -7.70 -17.62 -30.88
N ALA A 274 -8.00 -16.80 -31.88
CA ALA A 274 -8.28 -17.32 -33.22
C ALA A 274 -7.07 -18.15 -33.66
N PRO A 275 -7.26 -19.39 -34.18
CA PRO A 275 -6.14 -20.19 -34.66
C PRO A 275 -5.39 -19.36 -35.72
N PRO A 276 -4.04 -19.35 -35.70
CA PRO A 276 -3.27 -18.53 -36.62
C PRO A 276 -3.70 -18.85 -38.05
N PRO A 277 -3.91 -17.84 -38.91
CA PRO A 277 -4.47 -18.04 -40.24
C PRO A 277 -3.61 -19.08 -40.96
N LEU A 278 -4.24 -20.18 -41.39
CA LEU A 278 -3.54 -21.25 -42.10
C LEU A 278 -2.83 -20.63 -43.29
N ALA A 279 -1.50 -20.64 -43.27
CA ALA A 279 -0.68 -20.00 -44.28
C ALA A 279 -0.82 -20.79 -45.59
N GLN A 280 -1.82 -20.41 -46.39
CA GLN A 280 -2.09 -20.97 -47.71
C GLN A 280 -1.04 -20.44 -48.69
N TYR A 281 0.19 -20.93 -48.54
CA TYR A 281 1.25 -20.62 -49.47
C TYR A 281 0.85 -21.02 -50.90
N GLU A 282 1.09 -20.11 -51.83
CA GLU A 282 1.03 -20.37 -53.27
C GLU A 282 1.94 -21.55 -53.63
N VAL A 283 1.67 -22.19 -54.77
CA VAL A 283 2.61 -23.16 -55.32
C VAL A 283 3.77 -22.37 -55.94
N THR A 284 4.98 -22.61 -55.46
CA THR A 284 6.23 -22.03 -55.95
C THR A 284 7.21 -23.15 -56.32
N ASN A 285 8.09 -22.90 -57.27
CA ASN A 285 9.11 -23.86 -57.68
C ASN A 285 10.30 -23.82 -56.71
N CYS A 286 10.99 -24.95 -56.52
CA CYS A 286 12.14 -25.06 -55.63
C CYS A 286 13.44 -24.64 -56.31
N ASP A 287 14.18 -23.68 -55.74
CA ASP A 287 15.48 -23.14 -56.23
C ASP A 287 16.66 -24.15 -56.26
N GLY A 288 16.37 -25.46 -56.19
CA GLY A 288 17.36 -26.53 -56.21
C GLY A 288 16.87 -27.84 -56.84
N CYS A 289 15.64 -27.90 -57.34
CA CYS A 289 15.12 -29.05 -58.11
C CYS A 289 13.88 -28.73 -58.97
N GLU A 290 13.48 -27.46 -59.08
CA GLU A 290 12.30 -26.91 -59.79
C GLU A 290 10.92 -27.47 -59.38
N ARG A 291 10.87 -28.54 -58.60
CA ARG A 291 9.63 -29.17 -58.09
C ARG A 291 8.71 -28.15 -57.42
N GLY A 292 7.50 -28.00 -57.96
CA GLY A 292 6.45 -27.17 -57.39
C GLY A 292 6.00 -27.67 -56.01
N PHE A 293 5.98 -26.79 -55.02
CA PHE A 293 5.53 -27.06 -53.65
C PHE A 293 4.90 -25.82 -53.03
N ARG A 294 4.17 -25.97 -51.91
CA ARG A 294 3.60 -24.83 -51.18
C ARG A 294 4.59 -24.30 -50.15
N GLY A 295 5.04 -23.06 -50.31
CA GLY A 295 5.94 -22.38 -49.38
C GLY A 295 6.19 -20.91 -49.75
N PRO A 296 6.97 -20.17 -48.95
CA PRO A 296 7.45 -18.84 -49.33
C PRO A 296 8.20 -18.86 -50.68
N ARG A 297 8.03 -17.82 -51.50
CA ARG A 297 8.80 -17.65 -52.75
C ARG A 297 10.30 -17.55 -52.42
N GLY A 298 11.17 -18.17 -53.23
CA GLY A 298 12.61 -18.27 -52.95
C GLY A 298 12.95 -19.15 -51.75
N SER A 299 12.14 -20.18 -51.48
CA SER A 299 12.46 -21.20 -50.48
C SER A 299 12.60 -22.57 -51.14
N ARG A 300 13.41 -23.44 -50.49
CA ARG A 300 13.63 -24.81 -50.97
C ARG A 300 12.55 -25.75 -50.43
N CYS A 301 12.15 -26.72 -51.25
CA CYS A 301 11.26 -27.80 -50.85
C CYS A 301 11.87 -28.63 -49.70
N ARG A 302 11.02 -29.40 -49.00
CA ARG A 302 11.44 -30.20 -47.82
C ARG A 302 12.68 -31.04 -48.10
N ASP A 303 12.69 -31.76 -49.22
CA ASP A 303 13.76 -32.69 -49.60
C ASP A 303 15.10 -31.96 -49.78
N CYS A 304 15.09 -30.84 -50.52
CA CYS A 304 16.29 -30.00 -50.72
C CYS A 304 16.77 -29.30 -49.43
N ARG A 305 15.87 -28.94 -48.49
CA ARG A 305 16.27 -28.43 -47.17
C ARG A 305 16.91 -29.52 -46.32
N GLU A 306 16.33 -30.72 -46.30
CA GLU A 306 16.88 -31.85 -45.56
C GLU A 306 18.20 -32.35 -46.16
N ALA A 307 18.39 -32.24 -47.48
CA ALA A 307 19.66 -32.52 -48.15
C ALA A 307 20.73 -31.48 -47.76
N ALA A 308 20.40 -30.18 -47.83
CA ALA A 308 21.32 -29.11 -47.42
C ALA A 308 21.71 -29.22 -45.93
N ALA A 309 20.75 -29.51 -45.04
CA ALA A 309 21.00 -29.72 -43.62
C ALA A 309 21.80 -30.99 -43.31
N ARG A 310 21.78 -31.99 -44.19
CA ARG A 310 22.66 -33.18 -44.12
C ARG A 310 24.08 -32.85 -44.57
N GLY A 311 24.25 -32.10 -45.67
CA GLY A 311 25.55 -31.62 -46.13
C GLY A 311 26.28 -30.76 -45.09
N PHE A 312 25.58 -29.77 -44.52
CA PHE A 312 26.16 -28.87 -43.49
C PHE A 312 26.64 -29.60 -42.21
N ARG A 313 26.10 -30.81 -41.95
CA ARG A 313 26.52 -31.70 -40.85
C ARG A 313 27.67 -32.65 -41.19
N ALA A 314 28.01 -32.80 -42.47
CA ALA A 314 29.21 -33.51 -42.92
C ALA A 314 30.44 -32.59 -42.90
N GLU A 315 30.26 -31.29 -43.19
CA GLU A 315 31.29 -30.25 -43.18
C GLU A 315 31.78 -29.84 -41.78
N THR A 316 31.16 -30.35 -40.70
CA THR A 316 31.34 -29.88 -39.32
C THR A 316 31.74 -31.00 -38.34
N ARG A 317 32.46 -32.02 -38.82
CA ARG A 317 32.95 -33.16 -38.02
C ARG A 317 34.34 -33.64 -38.43
#